data_AF-A0A3E0K739-F1
#
_entry.id   AF-A0A3E0K739-F1
#
_cell.length_a   1.000
_cell.length_b   1.000
_cell.length_c   1.000
_cell.angle_alpha   90.00
_cell.angle_beta   90.00
_cell.angle_gamma   90.00
#
_symmetry.space_group_name_H-M   'P 1'
#
loop_
_entity.id
_entity.type
_entity.pdbx_description
1 polymer ?
#
loop_
_entity_poly.entity_id
_entity_poly.type
_entity_poly.pdbx_seq_one_letter_code
_entity_poly.pdbx_strand_id
1 'polypeptide(L)'
;MIFTVAAAVVLSACTKERVPEKGSESPAENKPEAVEKPSYPFPLTGLLSEEKPNHRAITVMINNHPKARPQSGLQKADVVIEALAEGGITRFLAVFQSEFPERIGPVRSARDYYIRLAKGFDGLFVFHGWSPEAKKLIESHYIDSLNGLFYDGTLFQRVAFRQAPHNSYISYKNILKGAEKAGCDLDTPPAPYRFLSGGETVEGEDVRSVAVSYSTDDFLVRYEYDPAAEKYKRYSGGAQTVDYDTGDPVLLDNVLIVEMDHASLNDGSGRIAIDLESGGRGYLLQKGKMREIRWENVNGRIAPYDGTEQARLVPGKTWINIVPAPMENVLSVPAQ
;
A
#
# COMPACT_ATOMS: atom_id res chain seq x y z
N MET A 1 -73.38 -68.92 -8.32
CA MET A 1 -74.46 -68.91 -7.31
C MET A 1 -74.38 -67.61 -6.55
N ILE A 2 -75.47 -66.86 -6.57
CA ILE A 2 -75.75 -65.66 -5.78
C ILE A 2 -76.02 -66.09 -4.34
N PHE A 3 -75.51 -65.38 -3.34
CA PHE A 3 -76.25 -65.16 -2.09
C PHE A 3 -75.82 -63.84 -1.42
N THR A 4 -76.84 -63.02 -1.21
CA THR A 4 -76.87 -61.71 -0.56
C THR A 4 -77.30 -61.89 0.90
N VAL A 5 -76.61 -61.29 1.88
CA VAL A 5 -77.14 -60.95 3.24
C VAL A 5 -76.24 -59.82 3.78
N ALA A 6 -76.65 -58.54 3.83
CA ALA A 6 -77.58 -57.84 4.73
C ALA A 6 -77.03 -57.54 6.15
N ALA A 7 -76.72 -56.24 6.35
CA ALA A 7 -76.85 -55.35 7.51
C ALA A 7 -76.81 -55.88 8.97
N ALA A 8 -76.06 -55.17 9.84
CA ALA A 8 -76.65 -54.25 10.84
C ALA A 8 -75.58 -53.55 11.70
N VAL A 9 -75.79 -52.25 11.91
CA VAL A 9 -75.03 -51.34 12.78
C VAL A 9 -75.50 -51.52 14.23
N VAL A 10 -74.57 -51.51 15.18
CA VAL A 10 -74.85 -51.10 16.58
C VAL A 10 -73.74 -50.14 17.03
N LEU A 11 -74.13 -48.89 17.25
CA LEU A 11 -73.35 -47.88 17.96
C LEU A 11 -73.37 -48.21 19.45
N SER A 12 -72.23 -48.12 20.11
CA SER A 12 -72.19 -47.90 21.56
C SER A 12 -70.94 -47.11 21.91
N ALA A 13 -71.15 -45.91 22.44
CA ALA A 13 -70.14 -44.96 22.85
C ALA A 13 -69.62 -45.32 24.25
N CYS A 14 -68.30 -45.25 24.46
CA CYS A 14 -67.74 -45.06 25.79
C CYS A 14 -66.38 -44.34 25.72
N THR A 15 -66.37 -43.22 26.42
CA THR A 15 -65.31 -42.25 26.69
C THR A 15 -64.23 -42.82 27.61
N LYS A 16 -62.93 -42.59 27.32
CA LYS A 16 -61.96 -41.96 28.25
C LYS A 16 -60.49 -41.96 27.79
N GLU A 17 -59.89 -40.79 28.03
CA GLU A 17 -58.50 -40.49 28.40
C GLU A 17 -57.38 -40.65 27.36
N ARG A 18 -57.04 -39.51 26.72
CA ARG A 18 -55.72 -39.25 26.13
C ARG A 18 -54.72 -38.97 27.25
N VAL A 19 -53.63 -39.74 27.27
CA VAL A 19 -52.41 -39.49 28.06
C VAL A 19 -51.64 -38.33 27.41
N PRO A 20 -51.09 -37.37 28.18
CA PRO A 20 -50.36 -36.24 27.61
C PRO A 20 -48.98 -36.67 27.09
N GLU A 21 -48.62 -36.20 25.89
CA GLU A 21 -47.28 -36.27 25.33
C GLU A 21 -46.30 -35.51 26.23
N LYS A 22 -45.27 -36.21 26.72
CA LYS A 22 -44.08 -35.57 27.28
C LYS A 22 -43.33 -34.88 26.15
N GLY A 23 -43.27 -33.55 26.21
CA GLY A 23 -42.38 -32.75 25.39
C GLY A 23 -40.93 -33.22 25.56
N SER A 24 -40.31 -33.58 24.44
CA SER A 24 -38.89 -33.82 24.34
C SER A 24 -38.18 -32.46 24.33
N GLU A 25 -37.70 -32.00 25.48
CA GLU A 25 -36.72 -30.92 25.54
C GLU A 25 -35.41 -31.44 24.93
N SER A 26 -35.08 -30.92 23.75
CA SER A 26 -33.77 -31.10 23.13
C SER A 26 -32.70 -30.44 23.99
N PRO A 27 -31.56 -31.09 24.30
CA PRO A 27 -30.46 -30.42 24.96
C PRO A 27 -29.96 -29.27 24.08
N ALA A 28 -29.95 -28.06 24.61
CA ALA A 28 -29.32 -26.92 23.97
C ALA A 28 -27.81 -27.20 23.88
N GLU A 29 -27.34 -27.45 22.67
CA GLU A 29 -25.93 -27.61 22.35
C GLU A 29 -25.25 -26.24 22.50
N ASN A 30 -24.67 -26.02 23.68
CA ASN A 30 -23.96 -24.80 24.02
C ASN A 30 -22.65 -24.77 23.22
N LYS A 31 -22.70 -24.23 21.99
CA LYS A 31 -21.49 -23.88 21.24
C LYS A 31 -20.70 -22.89 22.11
N PRO A 32 -19.42 -23.15 22.42
CA PRO A 32 -18.61 -22.10 23.02
C PRO A 32 -18.60 -20.92 22.05
N GLU A 33 -19.13 -19.77 22.49
CA GLU A 33 -18.92 -18.49 21.81
C GLU A 33 -17.42 -18.33 21.68
N ALA A 34 -16.94 -18.39 20.43
CA ALA A 34 -15.55 -18.06 20.14
C ALA A 34 -15.37 -16.60 20.59
N VAL A 35 -14.55 -16.39 21.62
CA VAL A 35 -14.13 -15.05 22.00
C VAL A 35 -13.40 -14.48 20.80
N GLU A 36 -14.04 -13.58 20.05
CA GLU A 36 -13.38 -12.85 18.96
C GLU A 36 -12.21 -12.10 19.59
N LYS A 37 -10.98 -12.52 19.25
CA LYS A 37 -9.80 -11.76 19.64
C LYS A 37 -9.95 -10.34 19.10
N PRO A 38 -9.61 -9.30 19.88
CA PRO A 38 -9.57 -7.94 19.37
C PRO A 38 -8.71 -7.88 18.10
N SER A 39 -9.28 -7.38 17.01
CA SER A 39 -8.56 -7.19 15.75
C SER A 39 -8.37 -5.70 15.51
N TYR A 40 -7.13 -5.26 15.35
CA TYR A 40 -6.77 -3.85 15.15
C TYR A 40 -6.29 -3.63 13.72
N PRO A 41 -6.85 -2.67 12.97
CA PRO A 41 -6.37 -2.39 11.62
C PRO A 41 -5.01 -1.67 11.66
N PHE A 42 -4.07 -2.11 10.80
CA PHE A 42 -2.87 -1.33 10.51
C PHE A 42 -3.24 0.00 9.86
N PRO A 43 -2.66 1.13 10.30
CA PRO A 43 -3.04 2.46 9.80
C PRO A 43 -2.83 2.65 8.29
N LEU A 44 -1.81 2.01 7.70
CA LEU A 44 -1.44 2.23 6.30
C LEU A 44 -1.97 1.18 5.33
N THR A 45 -2.42 0.02 5.83
CA THR A 45 -2.96 -1.06 4.99
C THR A 45 -4.39 -1.44 5.32
N GLY A 46 -4.91 -1.12 6.50
CA GLY A 46 -6.25 -1.55 6.93
C GLY A 46 -6.37 -3.06 7.20
N LEU A 47 -5.28 -3.82 7.02
CA LEU A 47 -5.22 -5.24 7.37
C LEU A 47 -5.28 -5.41 8.88
N LEU A 48 -5.91 -6.49 9.34
CA LEU A 48 -6.13 -6.74 10.76
C LEU A 48 -4.90 -7.40 11.40
N SER A 49 -4.57 -6.92 12.60
CA SER A 49 -3.55 -7.46 13.50
C SER A 49 -4.19 -7.94 14.80
N GLU A 50 -3.62 -8.97 15.43
CA GLU A 50 -4.03 -9.40 16.78
C GLU A 50 -3.60 -8.37 17.85
N GLU A 51 -2.51 -7.65 17.60
CA GLU A 51 -1.97 -6.64 18.51
C GLU A 51 -2.19 -5.24 17.95
N LYS A 52 -2.43 -4.26 18.83
CA LYS A 52 -2.61 -2.87 18.44
C LYS A 52 -1.30 -2.35 17.82
N PRO A 53 -1.30 -1.91 16.55
CA PRO A 53 -0.12 -1.35 15.92
C PRO A 53 0.35 -0.10 16.67
N ASN A 54 1.61 -0.10 17.10
CA ASN A 54 2.25 1.02 17.79
C ASN A 54 3.52 1.50 17.08
N HIS A 55 3.94 0.86 16.00
CA HIS A 55 5.17 1.26 15.33
C HIS A 55 4.99 2.52 14.48
N ARG A 56 5.91 3.47 14.64
CA ARG A 56 6.13 4.60 13.73
C ARG A 56 6.51 4.10 12.35
N ALA A 57 6.08 4.83 11.32
CA ALA A 57 6.44 4.52 9.96
C ALA A 57 7.96 4.69 9.73
N ILE A 58 8.56 3.77 8.99
CA ILE A 58 9.91 3.92 8.45
C ILE A 58 9.78 4.26 6.98
N THR A 59 10.38 5.37 6.56
CA THR A 59 10.31 5.84 5.18
C THR A 59 11.69 5.78 4.55
N VAL A 60 11.85 5.07 3.45
CA VAL A 60 13.17 4.82 2.86
C VAL A 60 13.20 5.26 1.40
N MET A 61 14.18 6.10 1.07
CA MET A 61 14.47 6.45 -0.33
C MET A 61 15.10 5.26 -1.05
N ILE A 62 14.41 4.73 -2.06
CA ILE A 62 14.86 3.58 -2.83
C ILE A 62 15.23 4.00 -4.26
N ASN A 63 16.34 3.45 -4.72
CA ASN A 63 16.86 3.64 -6.07
C ASN A 63 15.99 2.87 -7.07
N ASN A 64 15.51 3.54 -8.11
CA ASN A 64 14.78 2.90 -9.21
C ASN A 64 15.52 2.99 -10.57
N HIS A 65 16.82 3.28 -10.55
CA HIS A 65 17.63 3.13 -11.76
C HIS A 65 17.63 1.66 -12.24
N PRO A 66 17.67 1.35 -13.55
CA PRO A 66 17.65 -0.04 -14.05
C PRO A 66 18.69 -0.96 -13.40
N LYS A 67 19.93 -0.47 -13.22
CA LYS A 67 21.02 -1.19 -12.51
C LYS A 67 20.77 -1.45 -11.01
N ALA A 68 19.73 -0.88 -10.43
CA ALA A 68 19.31 -1.07 -9.04
C ALA A 68 18.12 -2.03 -8.90
N ARG A 69 17.59 -2.55 -10.01
CA ARG A 69 16.45 -3.47 -10.02
C ARG A 69 16.92 -4.94 -10.11
N PRO A 70 16.18 -5.89 -9.51
CA PRO A 70 15.09 -5.68 -8.55
C PRO A 70 15.59 -5.12 -7.21
N GLN A 71 14.73 -4.47 -6.44
CA GLN A 71 15.08 -3.92 -5.13
C GLN A 71 14.83 -4.94 -4.01
N SER A 72 15.39 -4.69 -2.84
CA SER A 72 15.11 -5.45 -1.60
C SER A 72 14.11 -4.69 -0.73
N GLY A 73 13.11 -5.41 -0.21
CA GLY A 73 12.13 -5.00 0.78
C GLY A 73 10.81 -4.45 0.24
N LEU A 74 10.68 -4.17 -1.07
CA LEU A 74 9.49 -3.47 -1.60
C LEU A 74 8.18 -4.24 -1.44
N GLN A 75 8.22 -5.57 -1.47
CA GLN A 75 7.07 -6.44 -1.23
C GLN A 75 6.50 -6.28 0.19
N LYS A 76 7.29 -5.79 1.15
CA LYS A 76 6.86 -5.51 2.53
C LYS A 76 6.42 -4.07 2.77
N ALA A 77 6.56 -3.18 1.78
CA ALA A 77 6.10 -1.80 1.94
C ALA A 77 4.57 -1.74 1.96
N ASP A 78 4.02 -0.89 2.82
CA ASP A 78 2.58 -0.62 2.90
C ASP A 78 2.18 0.37 1.80
N VAL A 79 3.02 1.39 1.63
CA VAL A 79 2.87 2.42 0.61
C VAL A 79 4.19 2.60 -0.11
N VAL A 80 4.16 2.69 -1.43
CA VAL A 80 5.31 3.12 -2.22
C VAL A 80 4.92 4.31 -3.07
N ILE A 81 5.69 5.39 -2.99
CA ILE A 81 5.47 6.60 -3.79
C ILE A 81 6.59 6.71 -4.83
N GLU A 82 6.20 6.70 -6.10
CA GLU A 82 7.09 6.87 -7.25
C GLU A 82 6.92 8.26 -7.86
N ALA A 83 8.03 8.97 -8.03
CA ALA A 83 8.05 10.27 -8.70
C ALA A 83 9.35 10.46 -9.47
N LEU A 84 9.31 11.36 -10.46
CA LEU A 84 10.50 11.80 -11.19
C LEU A 84 11.56 12.36 -10.24
N ALA A 85 12.81 12.11 -10.58
CA ALA A 85 14.01 12.59 -9.92
C ALA A 85 14.84 13.45 -10.91
N GLU A 86 16.17 13.35 -10.95
CA GLU A 86 17.00 14.11 -11.90
C GLU A 86 17.09 13.37 -13.23
N GLY A 87 17.04 14.09 -14.35
CA GLY A 87 17.36 13.52 -15.66
C GLY A 87 16.37 12.44 -16.13
N GLY A 88 15.09 12.55 -15.78
CA GLY A 88 14.03 11.66 -16.27
C GLY A 88 13.94 10.30 -15.58
N ILE A 89 14.80 9.98 -14.62
CA ILE A 89 14.68 8.73 -13.84
C ILE A 89 13.65 8.91 -12.72
N THR A 90 12.96 7.84 -12.32
CA THR A 90 12.17 7.85 -11.08
C THR A 90 12.97 7.34 -9.88
N ARG A 91 12.47 7.62 -8.68
CA ARG A 91 12.87 6.99 -7.41
C ARG A 91 11.63 6.56 -6.66
N PHE A 92 11.81 5.80 -5.59
CA PHE A 92 10.72 5.48 -4.68
C PHE A 92 10.95 6.05 -3.30
N LEU A 93 9.87 6.39 -2.61
CA LEU A 93 9.78 6.44 -1.16
C LEU A 93 8.95 5.25 -0.71
N ALA A 94 9.59 4.25 -0.11
CA ALA A 94 8.91 3.10 0.45
C ALA A 94 8.58 3.36 1.93
N VAL A 95 7.33 3.14 2.32
CA VAL A 95 6.80 3.37 3.66
C VAL A 95 6.47 2.02 4.29
N PHE A 96 7.10 1.71 5.42
CA PHE A 96 6.95 0.47 6.17
C PHE A 96 6.34 0.77 7.53
N GLN A 97 5.22 0.14 7.86
CA GLN A 97 4.58 0.27 9.16
C GLN A 97 3.98 -1.05 9.65
N SER A 98 3.36 -1.83 8.77
CA SER A 98 2.78 -3.14 9.11
C SER A 98 3.77 -4.29 9.04
N GLU A 99 4.74 -4.20 8.12
CA GLU A 99 5.77 -5.22 7.91
C GLU A 99 7.15 -4.57 7.76
N PHE A 100 8.18 -5.23 8.28
CA PHE A 100 9.56 -4.77 8.21
C PHE A 100 10.47 -5.80 7.53
N PRO A 101 11.15 -5.45 6.42
CA PRO A 101 12.04 -6.36 5.72
C PRO A 101 13.43 -6.46 6.39
N GLU A 102 14.10 -7.59 6.19
CA GLU A 102 15.46 -7.81 6.70
C GLU A 102 16.48 -6.90 6.03
N ARG A 103 16.30 -6.63 4.73
CA ARG A 103 17.18 -5.79 3.92
C ARG A 103 16.35 -4.86 3.05
N ILE A 104 16.80 -3.62 2.94
CA ILE A 104 16.13 -2.54 2.23
C ILE A 104 17.15 -1.84 1.32
N GLY A 105 16.80 -1.71 0.05
CA GLY A 105 17.57 -0.89 -0.87
C GLY A 105 17.52 -1.35 -2.34
N PRO A 106 18.37 -0.78 -3.21
CA PRO A 106 19.44 0.14 -2.86
C PRO A 106 18.90 1.49 -2.35
N VAL A 107 19.44 2.02 -1.26
CA VAL A 107 19.08 3.33 -0.73
C VAL A 107 19.65 4.43 -1.62
N ARG A 108 18.85 5.45 -1.93
CA ARG A 108 19.27 6.61 -2.75
C ARG A 108 19.01 7.92 -2.01
N SER A 109 19.38 9.00 -2.67
CA SER A 109 19.39 10.35 -2.16
C SER A 109 18.00 10.95 -2.07
N ALA A 110 17.84 11.75 -1.02
CA ALA A 110 16.66 12.52 -0.74
C ALA A 110 16.47 13.68 -1.72
N ARG A 111 15.20 14.03 -1.90
CA ARG A 111 14.72 15.29 -2.46
C ARG A 111 13.71 15.90 -1.51
N ASP A 112 13.54 17.21 -1.61
CA ASP A 112 12.67 18.00 -0.74
C ASP A 112 11.21 17.53 -0.78
N TYR A 113 10.66 17.23 -1.96
CA TYR A 113 9.30 16.68 -2.08
C TYR A 113 9.15 15.31 -1.40
N TYR A 114 10.14 14.42 -1.49
CA TYR A 114 10.10 13.16 -0.75
C TYR A 114 10.23 13.35 0.77
N ILE A 115 10.99 14.34 1.23
CA ILE A 115 11.08 14.68 2.67
C ILE A 115 9.71 15.15 3.19
N ARG A 116 9.02 16.00 2.44
CA ARG A 116 7.67 16.47 2.79
C ARG A 116 6.66 15.33 2.82
N LEU A 117 6.70 14.44 1.83
CA LEU A 117 5.86 13.24 1.80
C LEU A 117 6.15 12.30 2.97
N ALA A 118 7.44 12.06 3.28
CA ALA A 118 7.85 11.26 4.44
C ALA A 118 7.34 11.87 5.76
N LYS A 119 7.37 13.20 5.87
CA LYS A 119 6.85 13.92 7.04
C LYS A 119 5.34 13.74 7.21
N GLY A 120 4.58 13.59 6.11
CA GLY A 120 3.15 13.31 6.17
C GLY A 120 2.80 11.95 6.81
N PHE A 121 3.75 11.01 6.83
CA PHE A 121 3.62 9.75 7.58
C PHE A 121 4.22 9.83 8.98
N ASP A 122 4.69 11.01 9.40
CA ASP A 122 5.62 11.18 10.52
C ASP A 122 6.71 10.10 10.51
N GLY A 123 7.28 9.82 9.33
CA GLY A 123 8.19 8.70 9.18
C GLY A 123 9.61 9.01 9.66
N LEU A 124 10.31 8.03 10.23
CA LEU A 124 11.77 8.09 10.32
C LEU A 124 12.34 8.00 8.89
N PHE A 125 13.00 9.05 8.43
CA PHE A 125 13.40 9.18 7.02
C PHE A 125 14.81 8.67 6.76
N VAL A 126 14.94 7.61 5.97
CA VAL A 126 16.19 6.90 5.69
C VAL A 126 16.59 7.11 4.24
N PHE A 127 17.81 7.61 4.02
CA PHE A 127 18.27 7.97 2.68
C PHE A 127 19.80 7.93 2.59
N HIS A 128 20.37 8.10 1.39
CA HIS A 128 21.82 8.17 1.19
C HIS A 128 22.18 9.34 0.26
N GLY A 129 22.60 10.45 0.84
CA GLY A 129 22.86 11.72 0.13
C GLY A 129 21.61 12.54 -0.15
N TRP A 130 21.75 13.76 -0.67
CA TRP A 130 20.65 14.70 -0.81
C TRP A 130 20.86 15.70 -1.96
N SER A 131 19.81 16.37 -2.42
CA SER A 131 19.93 17.64 -3.14
C SER A 131 20.23 18.80 -2.17
N PRO A 132 20.71 19.96 -2.66
CA PRO A 132 20.83 21.18 -1.87
C PRO A 132 19.57 21.58 -1.09
N GLU A 133 18.37 21.45 -1.68
CA GLU A 133 17.10 21.78 -1.03
C GLU A 133 16.76 20.77 0.07
N ALA A 134 16.97 19.48 -0.20
CA ALA A 134 16.82 18.43 0.80
C ALA A 134 17.79 18.62 1.97
N LYS A 135 19.05 18.99 1.70
CA LYS A 135 20.05 19.29 2.72
C LYS A 135 19.54 20.37 3.69
N LYS A 136 18.97 21.46 3.18
CA LYS A 136 18.41 22.55 4.02
C LYS A 136 17.33 22.04 4.98
N LEU A 137 16.41 21.19 4.50
CA LEU A 137 15.35 20.62 5.35
C LEU A 137 15.90 19.68 6.43
N ILE A 138 16.90 18.87 6.10
CA ILE A 138 17.52 17.94 7.06
C ILE A 138 18.32 18.71 8.11
N GLU A 139 19.12 19.70 7.70
CA GLU A 139 19.91 20.53 8.62
C GLU A 139 19.03 21.46 9.48
N SER A 140 17.82 21.80 9.03
CA SER A 140 16.83 22.51 9.84
C SER A 140 16.01 21.60 10.75
N HIS A 141 16.36 20.32 10.87
CA HIS A 141 15.64 19.32 11.67
C HIS A 141 14.14 19.21 11.33
N TYR A 142 13.77 19.35 10.05
CA TYR A 142 12.37 19.24 9.62
C TYR A 142 11.78 17.83 9.88
N ILE A 143 12.61 16.79 9.77
CA ILE A 143 12.24 15.40 9.98
C ILE A 143 13.39 14.62 10.62
N ASP A 144 13.05 13.67 11.49
CA ASP A 144 14.00 12.70 12.02
C ASP A 144 14.54 11.84 10.87
N SER A 145 15.86 11.64 10.83
CA SER A 145 16.44 10.95 9.68
C SER A 145 17.75 10.24 9.92
N LEU A 146 18.03 9.26 9.06
CA LEU A 146 19.28 8.53 8.97
C LEU A 146 19.86 8.69 7.56
N ASN A 147 21.01 9.37 7.47
CA ASN A 147 21.69 9.57 6.19
C ASN A 147 22.90 8.63 6.05
N GLY A 148 22.87 7.80 5.01
CA GLY A 148 23.95 6.90 4.65
C GLY A 148 25.30 7.56 4.45
N LEU A 149 25.38 8.86 4.13
CA LEU A 149 26.67 9.58 4.05
C LEU A 149 27.46 9.56 5.37
N PHE A 150 26.78 9.52 6.52
CA PHE A 150 27.41 9.54 7.85
C PHE A 150 27.53 8.15 8.47
N TYR A 151 26.89 7.15 7.88
CA TYR A 151 26.79 5.80 8.41
C TYR A 151 27.20 4.72 7.40
N ASP A 152 27.84 5.08 6.29
CA ASP A 152 28.35 4.14 5.29
C ASP A 152 29.44 3.25 5.90
N GLY A 153 29.35 1.95 5.67
CA GLY A 153 30.22 0.95 6.30
C GLY A 153 29.86 0.60 7.75
N THR A 154 28.85 1.24 8.35
CA THR A 154 28.37 0.92 9.70
C THR A 154 26.90 0.46 9.69
N LEU A 155 25.94 1.38 9.80
CA LEU A 155 24.51 1.07 9.69
C LEU A 155 24.14 0.74 8.25
N PHE A 156 24.73 1.45 7.29
CA PHE A 156 24.57 1.19 5.87
C PHE A 156 25.70 0.30 5.36
N GLN A 157 25.35 -0.66 4.52
CA GLN A 157 26.28 -1.64 3.99
C GLN A 157 26.31 -1.58 2.46
N ARG A 158 27.49 -1.88 1.91
CA ARG A 158 27.69 -1.98 0.47
C ARG A 158 27.65 -3.45 0.05
N VAL A 159 26.74 -3.80 -0.84
CA VAL A 159 26.72 -5.15 -1.42
C VAL A 159 27.75 -5.29 -2.53
N ALA A 160 28.37 -6.46 -2.65
CA ALA A 160 29.40 -6.73 -3.64
C ALA A 160 28.84 -6.99 -5.06
N PHE A 161 27.60 -7.49 -5.16
CA PHE A 161 26.99 -7.86 -6.44
C PHE A 161 26.45 -6.66 -7.26
N ARG A 162 26.60 -5.42 -6.75
CA ARG A 162 26.26 -4.18 -7.46
C ARG A 162 27.39 -3.16 -7.34
N GLN A 163 27.52 -2.34 -8.37
CA GLN A 163 28.46 -1.22 -8.37
C GLN A 163 27.83 0.01 -7.73
N ALA A 164 28.67 0.85 -7.12
CA ALA A 164 28.24 2.16 -6.65
C ALA A 164 27.73 3.01 -7.84
N PRO A 165 26.69 3.85 -7.65
CA PRO A 165 25.97 4.13 -6.40
C PRO A 165 24.73 3.22 -6.19
N HIS A 166 24.61 2.08 -6.88
CA HIS A 166 23.44 1.19 -6.82
C HIS A 166 23.56 0.06 -5.78
N ASN A 167 24.47 0.21 -4.81
CA ASN A 167 24.86 -0.88 -3.93
C ASN A 167 24.77 -0.57 -2.42
N SER A 168 24.18 0.55 -2.01
CA SER A 168 23.98 0.87 -0.58
C SER A 168 22.68 0.28 -0.06
N TYR A 169 22.72 -0.44 1.06
CA TYR A 169 21.55 -1.07 1.68
C TYR A 169 21.57 -0.84 3.19
N ILE A 170 20.42 -1.04 3.81
CA ILE A 170 20.26 -1.02 5.27
C ILE A 170 19.28 -2.12 5.69
N SER A 171 19.40 -2.63 6.91
CA SER A 171 18.44 -3.56 7.50
C SER A 171 17.53 -2.85 8.50
N TYR A 172 16.33 -3.36 8.73
CA TYR A 172 15.45 -2.84 9.77
C TYR A 172 16.15 -2.82 11.15
N LYS A 173 16.91 -3.86 11.48
CA LYS A 173 17.74 -3.91 12.70
C LYS A 173 18.73 -2.74 12.80
N ASN A 174 19.34 -2.33 11.69
CA ASN A 174 20.27 -1.18 11.69
C ASN A 174 19.53 0.16 11.72
N ILE A 175 18.30 0.24 11.20
CA ILE A 175 17.44 1.41 11.36
C ILE A 175 17.09 1.61 12.83
N LEU A 176 16.68 0.56 13.55
CA LEU A 176 16.39 0.62 14.98
C LEU A 176 17.60 1.11 15.79
N LYS A 177 18.79 0.57 15.52
CA LYS A 177 20.04 1.04 16.15
C LYS A 177 20.36 2.50 15.83
N GLY A 178 20.06 2.95 14.60
CA GLY A 178 20.24 4.34 14.19
C GLY A 178 19.29 5.27 14.93
N ALA A 179 18.02 4.89 15.02
CA ALA A 179 16.98 5.63 15.73
C ALA A 179 17.32 5.78 17.22
N GLU A 180 17.73 4.70 17.88
CA GLU A 180 18.16 4.70 19.28
C GLU A 180 19.32 5.68 19.50
N LYS A 181 20.36 5.62 18.66
CA LYS A 181 21.51 6.53 18.73
C LYS A 181 21.15 8.00 18.50
N ALA A 182 20.15 8.24 17.66
CA ALA A 182 19.67 9.58 17.34
C ALA A 182 18.59 10.09 18.31
N GLY A 183 18.13 9.24 19.26
CA GLY A 183 17.06 9.59 20.20
C GLY A 183 15.69 9.74 19.53
N CYS A 184 15.45 9.07 18.41
CA CYS A 184 14.17 9.14 17.69
C CYS A 184 13.13 8.22 18.34
N ASP A 185 11.91 8.74 18.54
CA ASP A 185 10.75 7.92 18.91
C ASP A 185 10.33 7.02 17.75
N LEU A 186 9.94 5.79 18.07
CA LEU A 186 9.44 4.77 17.14
C LEU A 186 8.10 4.17 17.56
N ASP A 187 7.46 4.69 18.61
CA ASP A 187 6.25 4.11 19.21
C ASP A 187 4.95 4.88 18.86
N THR A 188 5.05 5.86 17.97
CA THR A 188 3.90 6.65 17.50
C THR A 188 3.50 6.25 16.07
N PRO A 189 2.38 5.51 15.87
CA PRO A 189 1.95 5.12 14.54
C PRO A 189 1.43 6.31 13.72
N PRO A 190 1.52 6.26 12.38
CA PRO A 190 0.98 7.31 11.53
C PRO A 190 -0.55 7.39 11.62
N ALA A 191 -1.11 8.54 11.24
CA ALA A 191 -2.55 8.65 11.04
C ALA A 191 -3.03 7.60 10.02
N PRO A 192 -4.20 6.99 10.20
CA PRO A 192 -4.67 5.97 9.27
C PRO A 192 -5.13 6.57 7.93
N TYR A 193 -5.07 5.77 6.88
CA TYR A 193 -5.91 5.97 5.69
C TYR A 193 -7.34 5.52 5.96
N ARG A 194 -8.26 5.87 5.06
CA ARG A 194 -9.63 5.35 5.07
C ARG A 194 -9.68 4.09 4.23
N PHE A 195 -10.28 3.03 4.77
CA PHE A 195 -10.41 1.75 4.07
C PHE A 195 -11.88 1.37 3.89
N LEU A 196 -12.13 0.60 2.83
CA LEU A 196 -13.41 -0.06 2.60
C LEU A 196 -13.66 -1.10 3.69
N SER A 197 -14.89 -1.16 4.18
CA SER A 197 -15.35 -2.22 5.09
C SER A 197 -15.91 -3.41 4.31
N GLY A 198 -16.15 -4.53 5.01
CA GLY A 198 -16.67 -5.74 4.40
C GLY A 198 -18.02 -5.51 3.71
N GLY A 199 -18.10 -5.85 2.42
CA GLY A 199 -19.31 -5.72 1.61
C GLY A 199 -19.38 -4.46 0.75
N GLU A 200 -18.49 -3.49 0.95
CA GLU A 200 -18.40 -2.33 0.05
C GLU A 200 -17.85 -2.72 -1.33
N THR A 201 -18.47 -2.20 -2.38
CA THR A 201 -18.04 -2.41 -3.77
C THR A 201 -17.14 -1.29 -4.25
N VAL A 202 -16.22 -1.61 -5.14
CA VAL A 202 -15.41 -0.61 -5.85
C VAL A 202 -16.18 -0.14 -7.08
N GLU A 203 -16.31 1.17 -7.24
CA GLU A 203 -16.89 1.80 -8.42
C GLU A 203 -15.79 2.21 -9.42
N GLY A 204 -16.16 2.29 -10.70
CA GLY A 204 -15.25 2.66 -11.80
C GLY A 204 -15.43 1.81 -13.06
N GLU A 205 -14.75 2.24 -14.11
CA GLU A 205 -14.68 1.53 -15.39
C GLU A 205 -13.82 0.27 -15.26
N ASP A 206 -14.17 -0.79 -16.00
CA ASP A 206 -13.41 -2.04 -16.00
C ASP A 206 -12.09 -1.85 -16.77
N VAL A 207 -11.02 -1.57 -16.04
CA VAL A 207 -9.68 -1.33 -16.56
C VAL A 207 -8.70 -2.25 -15.82
N ARG A 208 -8.28 -3.30 -16.51
CA ARG A 208 -7.36 -4.31 -15.95
C ARG A 208 -5.89 -4.00 -16.18
N SER A 209 -5.59 -3.03 -17.05
CA SER A 209 -4.21 -2.66 -17.32
C SER A 209 -4.08 -1.16 -17.54
N VAL A 210 -3.04 -0.56 -16.98
CA VAL A 210 -2.63 0.82 -17.27
C VAL A 210 -1.12 0.91 -17.41
N ALA A 211 -0.66 1.87 -18.18
CA ALA A 211 0.76 2.16 -18.36
C ALA A 211 1.07 3.63 -18.10
N VAL A 212 2.15 3.89 -17.37
CA VAL A 212 2.68 5.22 -17.06
C VAL A 212 4.07 5.35 -17.68
N SER A 213 4.23 6.27 -18.62
CA SER A 213 5.49 6.55 -19.30
C SER A 213 6.15 7.79 -18.73
N TYR A 214 7.14 7.60 -17.86
CA TYR A 214 7.84 8.71 -17.21
C TYR A 214 8.89 9.39 -18.11
N SER A 215 9.60 8.61 -18.93
CA SER A 215 10.67 9.12 -19.78
C SER A 215 11.01 8.14 -20.91
N THR A 216 11.93 7.20 -20.66
CA THR A 216 12.35 6.16 -21.60
C THR A 216 11.61 4.85 -21.32
N ASP A 217 11.76 3.86 -22.19
CA ASP A 217 11.16 2.54 -22.01
C ASP A 217 11.56 1.88 -20.69
N ASP A 218 12.78 2.15 -20.19
CA ASP A 218 13.24 1.70 -18.86
C ASP A 218 12.38 2.25 -17.71
N PHE A 219 11.66 3.34 -17.93
CA PHE A 219 10.74 3.96 -16.98
C PHE A 219 9.29 3.92 -17.47
N LEU A 220 8.98 3.06 -18.43
CA LEU A 220 7.62 2.64 -18.72
C LEU A 220 7.18 1.66 -17.63
N VAL A 221 6.19 2.07 -16.84
CA VAL A 221 5.59 1.27 -15.77
C VAL A 221 4.26 0.73 -16.27
N ARG A 222 3.96 -0.54 -16.00
CA ARG A 222 2.64 -1.14 -16.27
C ARG A 222 2.08 -1.77 -15.01
N TYR A 223 0.79 -1.62 -14.80
CA TYR A 223 0.05 -2.34 -13.76
C TYR A 223 -0.95 -3.25 -14.44
N GLU A 224 -0.92 -4.54 -14.12
CA GLU A 224 -1.82 -5.55 -14.66
C GLU A 224 -2.58 -6.21 -13.51
N TYR A 225 -3.91 -6.12 -13.53
CA TYR A 225 -4.78 -6.75 -12.55
C TYR A 225 -4.97 -8.23 -12.85
N ASP A 226 -4.74 -9.07 -11.83
CA ASP A 226 -5.01 -10.50 -11.84
C ASP A 226 -6.32 -10.76 -11.07
N PRO A 227 -7.44 -11.09 -11.75
CA PRO A 227 -8.72 -11.33 -11.09
C PRO A 227 -8.72 -12.55 -10.16
N ALA A 228 -7.86 -13.54 -10.39
CA ALA A 228 -7.81 -14.73 -9.55
C ALA A 228 -7.08 -14.46 -8.23
N ALA A 229 -6.03 -13.64 -8.29
CA ALA A 229 -5.30 -13.20 -7.09
C ALA A 229 -5.96 -12.00 -6.41
N GLU A 230 -6.84 -11.27 -7.10
CA GLU A 230 -7.37 -9.95 -6.73
C GLU A 230 -6.27 -8.91 -6.45
N LYS A 231 -5.18 -8.96 -7.22
CA LYS A 231 -4.00 -8.08 -7.05
C LYS A 231 -3.54 -7.48 -8.37
N TYR A 232 -2.94 -6.29 -8.30
CA TYR A 232 -2.14 -5.74 -9.39
C TYR A 232 -0.69 -6.22 -9.31
N LYS A 233 -0.16 -6.65 -10.46
CA LYS A 233 1.28 -6.87 -10.69
C LYS A 233 1.86 -5.61 -11.32
N ARG A 234 3.02 -5.16 -10.83
CA ARG A 234 3.74 -4.01 -11.39
C ARG A 234 4.87 -4.49 -12.29
N TYR A 235 5.04 -3.87 -13.45
CA TYR A 235 6.17 -4.06 -14.36
C TYR A 235 6.88 -2.73 -14.58
N SER A 236 8.19 -2.77 -14.81
CA SER A 236 9.00 -1.59 -15.12
C SER A 236 10.08 -1.95 -16.12
N GLY A 237 10.14 -1.25 -17.26
CA GLY A 237 11.06 -1.61 -18.34
C GLY A 237 10.78 -3.01 -18.92
N GLY A 238 9.50 -3.41 -18.95
CA GLY A 238 9.08 -4.73 -19.43
C GLY A 238 9.28 -5.90 -18.44
N ALA A 239 10.03 -5.72 -17.34
CA ALA A 239 10.25 -6.76 -16.34
C ALA A 239 9.27 -6.64 -15.17
N GLN A 240 8.79 -7.77 -14.64
CA GLN A 240 7.95 -7.77 -13.44
C GLN A 240 8.76 -7.27 -12.23
N THR A 241 8.13 -6.44 -11.42
CA THR A 241 8.69 -5.94 -10.16
C THR A 241 8.60 -7.05 -9.12
N VAL A 242 9.75 -7.59 -8.77
CA VAL A 242 9.93 -8.62 -7.75
C VAL A 242 10.88 -8.11 -6.67
N ASP A 243 10.85 -8.74 -5.51
CA ASP A 243 11.88 -8.55 -4.50
C ASP A 243 13.16 -9.32 -4.85
N TYR A 244 14.33 -8.69 -4.68
CA TYR A 244 15.61 -9.32 -4.98
C TYR A 244 15.95 -10.49 -4.05
N ASP A 245 15.56 -10.40 -2.77
CA ASP A 245 15.97 -11.36 -1.76
C ASP A 245 15.11 -12.62 -1.77
N THR A 246 13.79 -12.46 -2.00
CA THR A 246 12.86 -13.59 -2.00
C THR A 246 12.46 -14.05 -3.39
N GLY A 247 12.59 -13.20 -4.42
CA GLY A 247 12.05 -13.46 -5.75
C GLY A 247 10.53 -13.30 -5.85
N ASP A 248 9.86 -12.96 -4.75
CA ASP A 248 8.41 -12.82 -4.72
C ASP A 248 7.96 -11.58 -5.48
N PRO A 249 6.79 -11.63 -6.16
CA PRO A 249 6.24 -10.48 -6.83
C PRO A 249 5.80 -9.40 -5.84
N VAL A 250 6.01 -8.14 -6.21
CA VAL A 250 5.34 -7.01 -5.53
C VAL A 250 3.90 -6.97 -6.03
N LEU A 251 2.96 -7.27 -5.12
CA LEU A 251 1.52 -7.30 -5.37
C LEU A 251 0.82 -6.16 -4.64
N LEU A 252 -0.15 -5.54 -5.32
CA LEU A 252 -0.80 -4.31 -4.87
C LEU A 252 -2.32 -4.43 -4.88
N ASP A 253 -2.96 -3.75 -3.95
CA ASP A 253 -4.42 -3.67 -3.82
C ASP A 253 -4.96 -2.36 -4.42
N ASN A 254 -4.15 -1.31 -4.29
CA ASN A 254 -4.46 0.03 -4.76
C ASN A 254 -3.32 0.59 -5.61
N VAL A 255 -3.66 1.17 -6.75
CA VAL A 255 -2.74 2.02 -7.52
C VAL A 255 -3.38 3.40 -7.64
N LEU A 256 -2.70 4.42 -7.13
CA LEU A 256 -3.10 5.81 -7.22
C LEU A 256 -2.16 6.49 -8.23
N ILE A 257 -2.70 7.18 -9.22
CA ILE A 257 -1.93 7.95 -10.21
C ILE A 257 -2.40 9.38 -10.08
N VAL A 258 -1.52 10.33 -9.76
CA VAL A 258 -1.88 11.71 -9.44
C VAL A 258 -1.03 12.69 -10.23
N GLU A 259 -1.68 13.67 -10.88
CA GLU A 259 -0.98 14.70 -11.63
C GLU A 259 -0.56 15.85 -10.72
N MET A 260 0.66 16.30 -10.89
CA MET A 260 1.22 17.43 -10.16
C MET A 260 2.05 18.29 -11.11
N ASP A 261 2.08 19.59 -10.88
CA ASP A 261 2.91 20.48 -11.66
C ASP A 261 4.39 20.20 -11.39
N HIS A 262 5.15 20.02 -12.46
CA HIS A 262 6.59 19.81 -12.43
C HIS A 262 7.29 21.00 -13.08
N ALA A 263 8.30 21.54 -12.40
CA ALA A 263 9.09 22.66 -12.91
C ALA A 263 10.58 22.33 -12.92
N SER A 264 11.28 22.66 -14.01
CA SER A 264 12.75 22.62 -14.04
C SER A 264 13.32 23.68 -13.11
N LEU A 265 14.33 23.31 -12.32
CA LEU A 265 15.09 24.28 -11.51
C LEU A 265 16.13 25.05 -12.32
N ASN A 266 16.34 24.70 -13.60
CA ASN A 266 17.27 25.37 -14.53
C ASN A 266 18.70 25.54 -13.96
N ASP A 267 19.15 24.55 -13.21
CA ASP A 267 20.39 24.58 -12.42
C ASP A 267 21.55 23.83 -13.09
N GLY A 268 21.35 23.36 -14.32
CA GLY A 268 22.30 22.53 -15.06
C GLY A 268 22.42 21.07 -14.62
N SER A 269 21.77 20.66 -13.52
CA SER A 269 21.83 19.27 -13.00
C SER A 269 20.57 18.46 -13.33
N GLY A 270 19.63 19.04 -14.06
CA GLY A 270 18.36 18.39 -14.43
C GLY A 270 17.44 18.13 -13.23
N ARG A 271 17.58 18.93 -12.16
CA ARG A 271 16.70 18.86 -10.99
C ARG A 271 15.35 19.50 -11.31
N ILE A 272 14.30 18.94 -10.70
CA ILE A 272 12.93 19.40 -10.81
C ILE A 272 12.36 19.74 -9.44
N ALA A 273 11.40 20.65 -9.41
CA ALA A 273 10.44 20.84 -8.33
C ALA A 273 9.12 20.15 -8.70
N ILE A 274 8.40 19.69 -7.67
CA ILE A 274 7.04 19.12 -7.79
C ILE A 274 6.16 19.90 -6.82
N ASP A 275 5.05 20.45 -7.33
CA ASP A 275 4.06 21.12 -6.50
C ASP A 275 3.21 20.09 -5.74
N LEU A 276 3.44 19.99 -4.43
CA LEU A 276 2.70 19.10 -3.55
C LEU A 276 1.47 19.77 -2.93
N GLU A 277 1.21 21.06 -3.13
CA GLU A 277 0.23 21.80 -2.34
C GLU A 277 -1.08 22.06 -3.09
N SER A 278 -1.00 22.30 -4.41
CA SER A 278 -2.16 22.75 -5.21
C SER A 278 -3.27 21.70 -5.39
N GLY A 279 -3.01 20.43 -5.06
CA GLY A 279 -3.91 19.34 -5.43
C GLY A 279 -3.95 19.11 -6.94
N GLY A 280 -4.82 18.22 -7.39
CA GLY A 280 -4.94 17.91 -8.82
C GLY A 280 -5.88 16.76 -9.11
N ARG A 281 -5.93 16.32 -10.37
CA ARG A 281 -6.67 15.12 -10.75
C ARG A 281 -5.83 13.86 -10.58
N GLY A 282 -6.49 12.73 -10.65
CA GLY A 282 -5.82 11.45 -10.68
C GLY A 282 -6.78 10.32 -11.00
N TYR A 283 -6.23 9.11 -10.96
CA TYR A 283 -6.99 7.88 -11.06
C TYR A 283 -6.67 6.98 -9.88
N LEU A 284 -7.71 6.36 -9.34
CA LEU A 284 -7.61 5.32 -8.33
C LEU A 284 -8.03 3.99 -8.96
N LEU A 285 -7.10 3.04 -8.96
CA LEU A 285 -7.29 1.69 -9.48
C LEU A 285 -7.37 0.69 -8.34
N GLN A 286 -8.45 -0.09 -8.32
CA GLN A 286 -8.80 -1.02 -7.26
C GLN A 286 -9.63 -2.16 -7.86
N LYS A 287 -9.36 -3.42 -7.49
CA LYS A 287 -10.15 -4.58 -7.95
C LYS A 287 -10.41 -4.66 -9.47
N GLY A 288 -9.43 -4.28 -10.30
CA GLY A 288 -9.57 -4.27 -11.76
C GLY A 288 -10.46 -3.15 -12.32
N LYS A 289 -10.77 -2.15 -11.51
CA LYS A 289 -11.53 -0.95 -11.88
C LYS A 289 -10.67 0.28 -11.76
N MET A 290 -10.95 1.28 -12.59
CA MET A 290 -10.35 2.61 -12.55
C MET A 290 -11.44 3.66 -12.41
N ARG A 291 -11.26 4.60 -11.49
CA ARG A 291 -12.10 5.80 -11.39
C ARG A 291 -11.25 7.06 -11.31
N GLU A 292 -11.76 8.13 -11.93
CA GLU A 292 -11.18 9.47 -11.77
C GLU A 292 -11.39 9.94 -10.32
N ILE A 293 -10.37 10.58 -9.76
CA ILE A 293 -10.37 11.18 -8.43
C ILE A 293 -9.75 12.56 -8.50
N ARG A 294 -9.95 13.35 -7.44
CA ARG A 294 -9.07 14.47 -7.12
C ARG A 294 -8.12 14.05 -6.01
N TRP A 295 -6.97 14.69 -5.91
CA TRP A 295 -6.11 14.55 -4.75
C TRP A 295 -5.90 15.92 -4.10
N GLU A 296 -5.74 15.89 -2.78
CA GLU A 296 -5.38 17.05 -1.97
C GLU A 296 -4.21 16.67 -1.05
N ASN A 297 -3.43 17.69 -0.67
CA ASN A 297 -2.42 17.53 0.37
C ASN A 297 -3.05 17.76 1.74
N VAL A 298 -3.17 16.68 2.50
CA VAL A 298 -3.69 16.71 3.87
C VAL A 298 -2.55 16.39 4.82
N ASN A 299 -1.95 17.44 5.38
CA ASN A 299 -0.81 17.35 6.32
C ASN A 299 0.38 16.56 5.76
N GLY A 300 0.78 16.84 4.52
CA GLY A 300 1.90 16.17 3.83
C GLY A 300 1.54 14.82 3.22
N ARG A 301 0.27 14.41 3.25
CA ARG A 301 -0.22 13.16 2.61
C ARG A 301 -1.04 13.47 1.37
N ILE A 302 -0.80 12.70 0.32
CA ILE A 302 -1.65 12.66 -0.88
C ILE A 302 -2.92 11.91 -0.51
N ALA A 303 -4.00 12.64 -0.31
CA ALA A 303 -5.32 12.09 0.03
C ALA A 303 -6.20 12.08 -1.23
N PRO A 304 -6.69 10.91 -1.69
CA PRO A 304 -7.62 10.84 -2.80
C PRO A 304 -9.04 11.22 -2.35
N TYR A 305 -9.77 11.93 -3.21
CA TYR A 305 -11.14 12.38 -3.03
C TYR A 305 -12.00 11.98 -4.23
N ASP A 306 -13.21 11.51 -3.92
CA ASP A 306 -14.27 11.25 -4.87
C ASP A 306 -15.41 12.24 -4.61
N GLY A 307 -15.57 13.21 -5.52
CA GLY A 307 -16.36 14.41 -5.28
C GLY A 307 -15.85 15.17 -4.05
N THR A 308 -16.66 15.25 -2.99
CA THR A 308 -16.32 15.93 -1.73
C THR A 308 -15.86 14.99 -0.62
N GLU A 309 -15.92 13.68 -0.83
CA GLU A 309 -15.57 12.70 0.19
C GLU A 309 -14.17 12.13 -0.06
N GLN A 310 -13.40 11.92 1.01
CA GLN A 310 -12.12 11.24 0.90
C GLN A 310 -12.36 9.78 0.47
N ALA A 311 -11.78 9.38 -0.65
CA ALA A 311 -11.94 8.05 -1.22
C ALA A 311 -11.33 6.98 -0.28
N ARG A 312 -12.01 5.83 -0.21
CA ARG A 312 -11.57 4.68 0.60
C ARG A 312 -10.66 3.75 -0.21
N LEU A 313 -9.64 3.23 0.44
CA LEU A 313 -8.71 2.25 -0.09
C LEU A 313 -9.22 0.81 0.14
N VAL A 314 -8.93 -0.12 -0.76
CA VAL A 314 -9.06 -1.54 -0.48
C VAL A 314 -8.01 -1.89 0.57
N PRO A 315 -8.35 -2.64 1.64
CA PRO A 315 -7.35 -3.09 2.61
C PRO A 315 -6.20 -3.83 1.93
N GLY A 316 -4.98 -3.34 2.10
CA GLY A 316 -3.75 -3.90 1.54
C GLY A 316 -2.75 -2.83 1.09
N LYS A 317 -1.89 -3.19 0.14
CA LYS A 317 -0.72 -2.37 -0.26
C LYS A 317 -1.09 -1.35 -1.32
N THR A 318 -0.49 -0.16 -1.24
CA THR A 318 -0.79 0.98 -2.14
C THR A 318 0.46 1.46 -2.87
N TRP A 319 0.35 1.68 -4.18
CA TRP A 319 1.39 2.34 -4.96
C TRP A 319 0.88 3.67 -5.50
N ILE A 320 1.60 4.76 -5.23
CA ILE A 320 1.25 6.11 -5.66
C ILE A 320 2.24 6.53 -6.74
N ASN A 321 1.76 6.82 -7.94
CA ASN A 321 2.53 7.40 -9.03
C ASN A 321 2.24 8.91 -9.08
N ILE A 322 3.25 9.72 -8.80
CA ILE A 322 3.21 11.16 -9.05
C ILE A 322 3.71 11.37 -10.47
N VAL A 323 2.88 11.99 -11.31
CA VAL A 323 3.16 12.20 -12.73
C VAL A 323 3.06 13.68 -13.11
N PRO A 324 3.78 14.15 -14.15
CA PRO A 324 3.66 15.53 -14.60
C PRO A 324 2.28 15.81 -15.20
N ALA A 325 1.74 16.99 -14.93
CA ALA A 325 0.56 17.50 -15.61
C ALA A 325 0.90 17.99 -17.04
N PRO A 326 0.00 17.82 -18.03
CA PRO A 326 -1.25 17.05 -17.95
C PRO A 326 -0.99 15.54 -18.02
N MET A 327 -1.69 14.76 -17.19
CA MET A 327 -1.51 13.30 -17.06
C MET A 327 -1.69 12.53 -18.36
N GLU A 328 -2.55 13.02 -19.25
CA GLU A 328 -2.90 12.38 -20.52
C GLU A 328 -1.69 12.22 -21.45
N ASN A 329 -0.61 12.97 -21.22
CA ASN A 329 0.64 12.82 -21.98
C ASN A 329 1.46 11.60 -21.58
N VAL A 330 1.21 11.03 -20.40
CA VAL A 330 2.05 9.98 -19.80
C VAL A 330 1.27 8.74 -19.40
N LEU A 331 -0.04 8.84 -19.21
CA LEU A 331 -0.91 7.72 -18.89
C LEU A 331 -1.55 7.15 -20.16
N SER A 332 -1.56 5.83 -20.27
CA SER A 332 -2.32 5.12 -21.31
C SER A 332 -3.00 3.89 -20.75
N VAL A 333 -4.16 3.55 -21.33
CA VAL A 333 -4.89 2.31 -21.09
C VAL A 333 -4.67 1.42 -22.32
N PRO A 334 -3.86 0.36 -22.22
CA PRO A 334 -3.67 -0.57 -23.33
C PRO A 334 -5.00 -1.20 -23.76
N ALA A 335 -5.18 -1.45 -25.05
CA ALA A 335 -6.32 -2.19 -25.55
C ALA A 335 -6.38 -3.58 -24.88
N GLN A 336 -7.57 -3.97 -24.41
CA GLN A 336 -7.80 -5.22 -23.67
C GLN A 336 -7.75 -6.45 -24.56
#